data_AF-A7T301-F1
#
_entry.id   AF-A7T301-F1
#
_cell.length_a   1.000
_cell.length_b   1.000
_cell.length_c   1.000
_cell.angle_alpha   90.00
_cell.angle_beta   90.00
_cell.angle_gamma   90.00
#
_symmetry.space_group_name_H-M   'P 1'
#
loop_
_entity.id
_entity.type
_entity.pdbx_description
1 polymer ?
#
loop_
_entity_poly.entity_id
_entity_poly.type
_entity_poly.pdbx_seq_one_letter_code
_entity_poly.pdbx_strand_id
1 'polypeptide(L)'
;LSPCSICGRNFQTDRLEKHQKVCAKNSTRKRKAFDMTKQRTAGTEHEKYVKAGAHKQEPEKKVDWRAQHESFIKAIRYAKGSSDEPPPVMENPHYVQCPHCERKFNPETAERHIPRCKDIKARPAPPKGRNKR
;
A
#
# COMPACT_ATOMS: atom_id res chain seq x y z
N LEU A 1 3.56 1.59 45.41
CA LEU A 1 3.22 0.70 44.26
C LEU A 1 4.38 -0.26 44.08
N SER A 2 4.13 -1.56 43.98
CA SER A 2 5.17 -2.59 43.84
C SER A 2 5.18 -3.14 42.39
N PRO A 3 6.37 -3.39 41.80
CA PRO A 3 6.47 -3.93 40.45
C PRO A 3 6.18 -5.44 40.41
N CYS A 4 5.61 -5.91 39.30
CA CYS A 4 5.49 -7.35 39.02
C CYS A 4 6.81 -7.91 38.51
N SER A 5 7.30 -9.00 39.11
CA SER A 5 8.56 -9.66 38.71
C SER A 5 8.54 -10.29 37.30
N ILE A 6 7.37 -10.42 36.67
CA ILE A 6 7.21 -11.08 35.36
C ILE A 6 7.13 -10.05 34.23
N CYS A 7 6.34 -8.98 34.40
CA CYS A 7 6.12 -7.99 33.33
C CYS A 7 6.57 -6.56 33.69
N GLY A 8 7.15 -6.34 34.87
CA GLY A 8 7.71 -5.05 35.30
C GLY A 8 6.70 -3.95 35.60
N ARG A 9 5.39 -4.17 35.39
CA ARG A 9 4.35 -3.16 35.64
C ARG A 9 4.09 -2.96 37.14
N ASN A 10 3.80 -1.72 37.54
CA ASN A 10 3.57 -1.34 38.94
C ASN A 10 2.10 -1.48 39.34
N PHE A 11 1.84 -2.08 40.50
CA PHE A 11 0.49 -2.28 41.05
C PHE A 11 0.42 -1.88 42.53
N GLN A 12 -0.78 -1.62 43.04
CA GLN A 12 -1.01 -1.59 44.50
C GLN A 12 -0.87 -2.99 45.07
N THR A 13 -0.41 -3.09 46.32
CA THR A 13 -0.08 -4.37 46.99
C THR A 13 -1.24 -5.36 46.97
N ASP A 14 -2.45 -4.90 47.30
CA ASP A 14 -3.69 -5.69 47.27
C ASP A 14 -4.02 -6.26 45.87
N ARG A 15 -3.66 -5.54 44.80
CA ARG A 15 -3.92 -5.97 43.41
C ARG A 15 -2.76 -6.78 42.81
N LEU A 16 -1.56 -6.69 43.40
CA LEU A 16 -0.35 -7.34 42.91
C LEU A 16 -0.49 -8.86 42.90
N GLU A 17 -1.05 -9.44 43.96
CA GLU A 17 -1.19 -10.90 44.08
C GLU A 17 -2.09 -11.47 42.97
N LYS A 18 -3.24 -10.84 42.73
CA LYS A 18 -4.16 -11.21 41.64
C LYS A 18 -3.49 -11.04 40.27
N HIS A 19 -2.74 -9.95 40.09
CA HIS A 19 -1.99 -9.70 38.86
C HIS A 19 -0.91 -10.77 38.61
N GLN A 20 -0.09 -11.13 39.60
CA GLN A 20 0.99 -12.12 39.44
C GLN A 20 0.46 -13.47 38.94
N LYS A 21 -0.65 -13.95 39.50
CA LYS A 21 -1.30 -15.21 39.07
C LYS A 21 -1.73 -15.18 37.59
N VAL A 22 -2.28 -14.06 37.12
CA VAL A 22 -2.70 -13.89 35.72
C VAL A 22 -1.51 -13.63 34.80
N CYS A 23 -0.55 -12.84 35.25
CA CYS A 23 0.65 -12.48 34.48
C CYS A 23 1.50 -13.71 34.19
N ALA A 24 1.66 -14.63 35.15
CA ALA A 24 2.35 -15.90 34.93
C ALA A 24 1.69 -16.74 33.82
N LYS A 25 0.36 -16.82 33.83
CA LYS A 25 -0.42 -17.56 32.81
C LYS A 25 -0.35 -16.90 31.43
N ASN A 26 -0.35 -15.57 31.38
CA ASN A 26 -0.37 -14.83 30.11
C ASN A 26 1.05 -14.61 29.53
N SER A 27 2.10 -14.61 30.37
CA SER A 27 3.49 -14.46 29.93
C SER A 27 4.00 -15.71 29.19
N THR A 28 3.50 -16.89 29.55
CA THR A 28 3.87 -18.16 28.89
C THR A 28 3.06 -18.44 27.63
N ARG A 29 1.82 -17.92 27.54
CA ARG A 29 0.95 -18.09 26.37
C ARG A 29 1.31 -17.10 25.26
N LYS A 30 1.88 -17.61 24.16
CA LYS A 30 1.90 -16.88 22.89
C LYS A 30 0.49 -16.84 22.29
N ARG A 31 -0.13 -15.66 22.25
CA ARG A 31 -1.43 -15.49 21.57
C ARG A 31 -1.22 -15.69 20.06
N LYS A 32 -2.12 -16.44 19.43
CA LYS A 32 -2.17 -16.52 17.96
C LYS A 32 -2.50 -15.14 17.41
N ALA A 33 -1.83 -14.74 16.34
CA ALA A 33 -2.19 -13.52 15.63
C ALA A 33 -3.65 -13.64 15.16
N PHE A 34 -4.44 -12.60 15.46
CA PHE A 34 -5.83 -12.55 15.04
C PHE A 34 -5.89 -12.23 13.55
N ASP A 35 -6.36 -13.19 12.75
CA ASP A 35 -6.47 -13.03 11.31
C ASP A 35 -7.86 -12.49 10.97
N MET A 36 -7.91 -11.17 10.74
CA MET A 36 -9.13 -10.44 10.36
C MET A 36 -9.80 -11.03 9.12
N THR A 37 -9.02 -11.54 8.16
CA THR A 37 -9.54 -12.08 6.91
C THR A 37 -10.31 -13.36 7.21
N LYS A 38 -9.68 -14.27 7.96
CA LYS A 38 -10.31 -15.52 8.38
C LYS A 38 -11.58 -15.28 9.19
N GLN A 39 -11.56 -14.32 10.12
CA GLN A 39 -12.75 -14.03 10.93
C GLN A 39 -13.93 -13.52 10.09
N ARG A 40 -13.66 -12.74 9.04
CA ARG A 40 -14.72 -12.22 8.16
C ARG A 40 -15.26 -13.27 7.19
N THR A 41 -14.44 -14.23 6.81
CA THR A 41 -14.77 -15.16 5.72
C THR A 41 -15.24 -16.52 6.23
N ALA A 42 -14.91 -16.88 7.48
CA ALA A 42 -15.33 -18.13 8.10
C ALA A 42 -16.85 -18.32 8.01
N GLY A 43 -17.28 -19.47 7.47
CA GLY A 43 -18.69 -19.84 7.35
C GLY A 43 -19.44 -19.16 6.20
N THR A 44 -18.73 -18.42 5.34
CA THR A 44 -19.31 -17.82 4.13
C THR A 44 -18.80 -18.53 2.88
N GLU A 45 -19.56 -18.47 1.78
CA GLU A 45 -19.11 -18.98 0.48
C GLU A 45 -17.78 -18.36 0.01
N HIS A 46 -17.42 -17.18 0.55
CA HIS A 46 -16.15 -16.50 0.27
C HIS A 46 -14.93 -17.22 0.85
N GLU A 47 -15.11 -18.11 1.83
CA GLU A 47 -14.02 -18.90 2.42
C GLU A 47 -13.24 -19.69 1.36
N LYS A 48 -13.94 -20.23 0.36
CA LYS A 48 -13.36 -21.01 -0.76
C LYS A 48 -12.41 -20.19 -1.65
N TYR A 49 -12.58 -18.87 -1.66
CA TYR A 49 -11.83 -17.96 -2.54
C TYR A 49 -10.73 -17.18 -1.82
N VAL A 50 -10.67 -17.25 -0.50
CA VAL A 50 -9.62 -16.61 0.30
C VAL A 50 -8.37 -17.47 0.23
N LYS A 51 -7.55 -17.24 -0.81
CA LYS A 51 -6.20 -17.81 -0.85
C LYS A 51 -5.44 -17.32 0.37
N ALA A 52 -5.15 -18.22 1.31
CA ALA A 52 -4.32 -17.94 2.47
C ALA A 52 -2.98 -17.34 2.01
N GLY A 53 -2.82 -16.02 2.14
CA GLY A 53 -1.57 -15.31 1.91
C GLY A 53 -1.16 -14.99 0.47
N ALA A 54 -1.91 -15.41 -0.57
CA ALA A 54 -1.49 -15.15 -1.96
C ALA A 54 -1.65 -13.69 -2.41
N HIS A 55 -2.41 -12.87 -1.68
CA HIS A 55 -2.63 -11.45 -2.00
C HIS A 55 -1.50 -10.51 -1.53
N LYS A 56 -0.39 -11.02 -1.00
CA LYS A 56 0.62 -10.17 -0.34
C LYS A 56 2.03 -10.20 -0.93
N GLN A 57 2.25 -10.80 -2.09
CA GLN A 57 3.50 -10.59 -2.80
C GLN A 57 3.21 -9.83 -4.08
N GLU A 58 2.79 -8.57 -3.93
CA GLU A 58 3.14 -7.61 -4.98
C GLU A 58 4.67 -7.51 -4.91
N PRO A 59 5.40 -7.71 -6.03
CA PRO A 59 6.83 -7.48 -6.04
C PRO A 59 7.06 -6.05 -5.54
N GLU A 60 7.88 -5.89 -4.50
CA GLU A 60 8.27 -4.56 -4.02
C GLU A 60 8.93 -3.84 -5.19
N LYS A 61 8.15 -3.03 -5.90
CA LYS A 61 8.66 -2.14 -6.93
C LYS A 61 9.58 -1.19 -6.17
N LYS A 62 10.90 -1.34 -6.38
CA LYS A 62 11.93 -0.47 -5.80
C LYS A 62 11.79 0.90 -6.45
N VAL A 63 10.81 1.65 -5.97
CA VAL A 63 10.64 3.04 -6.33
C VAL A 63 11.64 3.83 -5.51
N ASP A 64 12.46 4.65 -6.16
CA ASP A 64 13.34 5.57 -5.46
C ASP A 64 12.50 6.68 -4.81
N TRP A 65 12.02 6.42 -3.59
CA TRP A 65 11.17 7.31 -2.83
C TRP A 65 11.81 8.69 -2.62
N ARG A 66 13.14 8.76 -2.49
CA ARG A 66 13.82 10.05 -2.29
C ARG A 66 13.67 10.93 -3.53
N ALA A 67 13.87 10.37 -4.72
CA ALA A 67 13.69 11.09 -5.98
C ALA A 67 12.22 11.54 -6.20
N GLN A 68 11.25 10.70 -5.85
CA GLN A 68 9.82 11.07 -5.95
C GLN A 68 9.42 12.15 -4.94
N HIS A 69 9.98 12.11 -3.73
CA HIS A 69 9.70 13.10 -2.71
C HIS A 69 10.28 14.47 -3.07
N GLU A 70 11.53 14.50 -3.54
CA GLU A 70 12.21 15.75 -3.92
C GLU A 70 11.51 16.44 -5.10
N SER A 71 11.16 15.67 -6.13
CA SER A 71 10.42 16.19 -7.28
C SER A 71 9.04 16.71 -6.90
N PHE A 72 8.32 16.02 -6.01
CA PHE A 72 7.05 16.51 -5.47
C PHE A 72 7.22 17.83 -4.70
N ILE A 73 8.23 17.94 -3.84
CA ILE A 73 8.54 19.19 -3.12
C ILE A 73 8.87 20.31 -4.10
N LYS A 74 9.68 20.06 -5.14
CA LYS A 74 10.03 21.06 -6.17
C LYS A 74 8.77 21.56 -6.88
N ALA A 75 7.86 20.65 -7.24
CA ALA A 75 6.58 21.01 -7.87
C ALA A 75 5.69 21.88 -6.94
N ILE A 76 5.60 21.57 -5.65
CA ILE A 76 4.84 22.37 -4.68
C ILE A 76 5.47 23.76 -4.49
N ARG A 77 6.80 23.86 -4.39
CA ARG A 77 7.51 25.14 -4.27
C ARG A 77 7.30 26.04 -5.49
N TYR A 78 7.39 25.46 -6.69
CA TYR A 78 7.09 26.16 -7.95
C TYR A 78 5.64 26.65 -7.99
N ALA A 79 4.67 25.77 -7.69
CA ALA A 79 3.25 26.14 -7.68
C ALA A 79 2.91 27.23 -6.65
N LYS A 80 3.68 27.31 -5.55
CA LYS A 80 3.54 28.35 -4.52
C LYS A 80 4.30 29.64 -4.87
N GLY A 81 4.99 29.70 -6.01
CA GLY A 81 5.76 30.88 -6.44
C GLY A 81 7.05 31.10 -5.66
N SER A 82 7.55 30.08 -4.95
CA SER A 82 8.82 30.15 -4.20
C SER A 82 10.03 29.72 -5.03
N SER A 83 9.82 29.27 -6.26
CA SER A 83 10.87 28.89 -7.21
C SER A 83 10.40 29.23 -8.62
N ASP A 84 11.26 29.89 -9.40
CA ASP A 84 10.98 30.35 -10.77
C ASP A 84 11.17 29.25 -11.84
N GLU A 85 11.87 28.16 -11.48
CA GLU A 85 12.18 27.09 -12.43
C GLU A 85 11.05 26.04 -12.48
N PRO A 86 10.49 25.75 -13.67
CA PRO A 86 9.44 24.75 -13.82
C PRO A 86 9.96 23.37 -13.39
N PRO A 87 9.15 22.59 -12.63
CA PRO A 87 9.56 21.26 -12.21
C PRO A 87 9.77 20.37 -13.45
N PRO A 88 10.80 19.50 -13.44
CA PRO A 88 11.01 18.57 -14.54
C PRO A 88 9.78 17.67 -14.71
N VAL A 89 9.33 17.52 -15.96
CA VAL A 89 8.23 16.61 -16.29
C VAL A 89 8.75 15.19 -16.07
N MET A 90 8.47 14.62 -14.90
CA MET A 90 8.83 13.23 -14.61
C MET A 90 8.04 12.31 -15.54
N GLU A 91 8.70 11.81 -16.59
CA GLU A 91 8.20 10.64 -17.30
C GLU A 91 8.37 9.43 -16.40
N ASN A 92 7.26 8.83 -15.99
CA ASN A 92 7.27 7.63 -15.14
C ASN A 92 8.09 6.52 -15.84
N PRO A 93 9.25 6.10 -15.30
CA PRO A 93 10.17 5.19 -15.99
C PRO A 93 9.58 3.81 -16.31
N HIS A 94 8.48 3.43 -15.63
CA HIS A 94 7.81 2.15 -15.78
C HIS A 94 6.70 2.15 -16.84
N TYR A 95 6.48 3.25 -17.56
CA TYR A 95 5.44 3.30 -18.58
C TYR A 95 5.92 2.66 -19.88
N VAL A 96 5.10 1.77 -20.44
CA VAL A 96 5.32 1.11 -21.73
C VAL A 96 4.51 1.84 -22.80
N GLN A 97 5.18 2.22 -23.88
CA GLN A 97 4.53 2.83 -25.05
C GLN A 97 3.91 1.76 -25.95
N CYS A 98 2.65 1.93 -26.32
CA CYS A 98 2.00 1.03 -27.26
C CYS A 98 2.55 1.23 -28.69
N PRO A 99 3.01 0.18 -29.40
CA PRO A 99 3.51 0.30 -30.78
C PRO A 99 2.42 0.60 -31.80
N HIS A 100 1.14 0.45 -31.41
CA HIS A 100 0.02 0.68 -32.31
C HIS A 100 -0.53 2.09 -32.17
N CYS A 101 -0.75 2.64 -30.97
CA CYS A 101 -1.38 3.95 -30.77
C CYS A 101 -0.51 5.00 -30.07
N GLU A 102 0.76 4.69 -29.79
CA GLU A 102 1.75 5.58 -29.17
C GLU A 102 1.40 6.10 -27.76
N ARG A 103 0.26 5.68 -27.19
CA ARG A 103 -0.09 6.01 -25.80
C ARG A 103 0.83 5.26 -24.84
N LYS A 104 1.26 5.95 -23.78
CA LYS A 104 2.08 5.40 -22.69
C LYS A 104 1.15 4.86 -21.59
N PHE A 105 1.33 3.62 -21.18
CA PHE A 105 0.53 2.95 -20.12
C PHE A 105 1.43 2.36 -19.05
N ASN A 106 0.91 2.12 -17.84
CA ASN A 106 1.60 1.27 -16.86
C ASN A 106 1.71 -0.19 -17.41
N PRO A 107 2.63 -1.03 -16.90
CA PRO A 107 2.92 -2.32 -17.53
C PRO A 107 1.71 -3.25 -17.54
N GLU A 108 0.94 -3.34 -16.44
CA GLU A 108 -0.27 -4.18 -16.37
C GLU A 108 -1.35 -3.72 -17.37
N THR A 109 -1.52 -2.41 -17.54
CA THR A 109 -2.46 -1.85 -18.51
C THR A 109 -1.96 -2.08 -19.93
N ALA A 110 -0.65 -1.94 -20.17
CA ALA A 110 -0.04 -2.20 -21.47
C ALA A 110 -0.27 -3.65 -21.91
N GLU A 111 -0.10 -4.63 -21.02
CA GLU A 111 -0.36 -6.05 -21.29
C GLU A 111 -1.79 -6.31 -21.79
N ARG A 112 -2.79 -5.66 -21.19
CA ARG A 112 -4.20 -5.80 -21.62
C ARG A 112 -4.54 -4.91 -22.82
N HIS A 113 -3.86 -3.78 -22.97
CA HIS A 113 -4.12 -2.78 -24.00
C HIS A 113 -3.56 -3.18 -25.37
N ILE A 114 -2.28 -3.57 -25.45
CA ILE A 114 -1.59 -3.88 -26.71
C ILE A 114 -2.35 -4.88 -27.59
N PRO A 115 -2.83 -6.04 -27.09
CA PRO A 115 -3.54 -7.01 -27.94
C PRO A 115 -4.87 -6.45 -28.47
N ARG A 116 -5.60 -5.68 -27.66
CA ARG A 116 -6.84 -5.03 -28.10
C ARG A 116 -6.58 -3.90 -29.08
N CYS A 117 -5.52 -3.13 -28.86
CA CYS A 117 -5.17 -1.98 -29.68
C CYS A 117 -4.71 -2.37 -31.09
N LYS A 118 -4.14 -3.57 -31.25
CA LYS A 118 -3.71 -4.10 -32.55
C LYS A 118 -4.85 -4.15 -33.57
N ASP A 119 -6.05 -4.55 -33.14
CA ASP A 119 -7.18 -4.84 -34.02
C ASP A 119 -8.16 -3.65 -34.19
N ILE A 120 -7.97 -2.55 -33.45
CA ILE A 120 -8.83 -1.36 -33.52
C ILE A 120 -8.44 -0.49 -34.72
N LYS A 121 -9.26 -0.53 -35.79
CA LYS A 121 -9.12 0.30 -36.99
C LYS A 121 -9.59 1.75 -36.78
N ALA A 122 -10.68 1.95 -36.05
CA ALA A 122 -11.20 3.28 -35.70
C ALA A 122 -10.63 3.71 -34.34
N ARG A 123 -9.57 4.53 -34.36
CA ARG A 123 -8.87 4.93 -33.13
C ARG A 123 -9.50 6.21 -32.59
N PRO A 124 -10.29 6.14 -31.50
CA PRO A 124 -10.91 7.33 -30.95
C PRO A 124 -9.84 8.30 -30.45
N ALA A 125 -10.06 9.60 -30.68
CA ALA A 125 -9.19 10.65 -30.17
C ALA A 125 -8.99 10.50 -28.65
N PRO A 126 -7.82 10.86 -28.09
CA PRO A 126 -7.62 10.88 -26.66
C PRO A 126 -8.73 11.71 -25.99
N PRO A 127 -9.30 11.25 -24.86
CA PRO A 127 -10.27 12.05 -24.14
C PRO A 127 -9.64 13.40 -23.79
N LYS A 128 -10.33 14.50 -24.11
CA LYS A 128 -9.86 15.85 -23.80
C LYS A 128 -9.63 15.93 -22.29
N GLY A 129 -8.40 16.24 -21.88
CA GLY A 129 -8.08 16.44 -20.47
C GLY A 129 -9.01 17.50 -19.88
N ARG A 130 -9.59 17.23 -18.71
CA ARG A 130 -10.34 18.25 -17.98
C ARG A 130 -9.36 19.31 -17.52
N ASN A 131 -9.37 20.47 -18.17
CA ASN A 131 -8.76 21.68 -17.62
C ASN A 131 -9.52 22.02 -16.33
N LYS A 132 -8.96 21.64 -15.18
CA LYS A 132 -9.45 22.11 -13.88
C LYS A 132 -9.10 23.59 -13.80
N ARG A 133 -10.12 24.44 -13.89
CA ARG A 133 -10.07 25.83 -13.44
C ARG A 133 -9.91 25.88 -11.93
#